data_AF-A0A258IMJ5-F1
#
_entry.id   AF-A0A258IMJ5-F1
#
_cell.length_a   1.000
_cell.length_b   1.000
_cell.length_c   1.000
_cell.angle_alpha   90.00
_cell.angle_beta   90.00
_cell.angle_gamma   90.00
#
_symmetry.space_group_name_H-M   'P 1'
#
loop_
_entity.id
_entity.type
_entity.pdbx_description
1 polymer ?
#
loop_
_entity_poly.entity_id
_entity_poly.type
_entity_poly.pdbx_seq_one_letter_code
_entity_poly.pdbx_strand_id
1 'polypeptide(L)'
;MRTGHILKTRLSEYGALWLACFVLVLAGVGFVTFALGRDLITVADMVLPISFMILGLAVAVGVGITVASPASLIAKCLVTLLALLLILPLLWSPVVAVLIIAAISQVPIEYSEAYAQFRISVSHLIYPVVAMLVEGPLVAAVWNAFQIVASIVGFVASALQVWRVVKPWLARSAEAA
;
A
#
# COMPACT_ATOMS: atom_id res chain seq x y z
N MET A 1 -19.14 -20.51 -21.78
CA MET A 1 -19.46 -19.63 -20.64
C MET A 1 -19.15 -18.19 -21.03
N ARG A 2 -20.02 -17.22 -20.70
CA ARG A 2 -19.77 -15.79 -20.99
C ARG A 2 -18.61 -15.27 -20.12
N THR A 3 -17.64 -14.59 -20.71
CA THR A 3 -16.44 -14.05 -20.05
C THR A 3 -16.75 -13.27 -18.76
N GLY A 4 -17.81 -12.46 -18.77
CA GLY A 4 -18.21 -11.68 -17.60
C GLY A 4 -18.63 -12.52 -16.39
N HIS A 5 -19.21 -13.70 -16.61
CA HIS A 5 -19.57 -14.60 -15.50
C HIS A 5 -18.31 -15.17 -14.83
N ILE A 6 -17.32 -15.58 -15.63
CA ILE A 6 -16.04 -16.12 -15.11
C ILE A 6 -15.33 -15.07 -14.25
N LEU A 7 -15.25 -13.83 -14.74
CA LEU A 7 -14.63 -12.72 -14.01
C LEU A 7 -15.33 -12.42 -12.67
N LYS A 8 -16.67 -12.38 -12.66
CA LYS A 8 -17.45 -12.14 -11.44
C LYS A 8 -17.23 -13.25 -10.41
N THR A 9 -17.24 -14.51 -10.85
CA THR A 9 -16.97 -15.66 -9.98
C THR A 9 -15.57 -15.57 -9.38
N ARG A 10 -14.53 -15.35 -10.21
CA ARG A 10 -13.15 -15.24 -9.71
C ARG A 10 -12.95 -14.07 -8.76
N LEU A 11 -13.56 -12.92 -9.03
CA LEU A 11 -13.50 -11.77 -8.13
C LEU A 11 -14.12 -12.10 -6.75
N SER A 12 -15.27 -12.79 -6.73
CA SER A 12 -15.90 -13.25 -5.50
C SER A 12 -15.04 -14.25 -4.74
N GLU A 13 -14.39 -15.18 -5.45
CA GLU A 13 -13.47 -16.14 -4.84
C GLU A 13 -12.24 -15.47 -4.23
N TYR A 14 -11.64 -14.48 -4.91
CA TYR A 14 -10.52 -13.71 -4.36
C TYR A 14 -10.95 -12.92 -3.11
N GLY A 15 -12.14 -12.33 -3.10
CA GLY A 15 -12.70 -11.66 -1.93
C GLY A 15 -12.93 -12.63 -0.77
N ALA A 16 -13.48 -13.81 -1.04
CA ALA A 16 -13.68 -14.86 -0.03
C ALA A 16 -12.33 -15.37 0.50
N LEU A 17 -11.35 -15.58 -0.37
CA LEU A 17 -9.99 -16.01 0.00
C LEU A 17 -9.30 -14.96 0.88
N TRP A 18 -9.45 -13.68 0.53
CA TRP A 18 -8.95 -12.56 1.33
C TRP A 18 -9.56 -12.58 2.73
N LEU A 19 -10.89 -12.66 2.83
CA LEU A 19 -11.59 -12.62 4.11
C LEU A 19 -11.30 -13.87 4.96
N ALA A 20 -11.30 -15.06 4.34
CA ALA A 20 -11.02 -16.31 5.03
C ALA A 20 -9.60 -16.31 5.61
N CYS A 21 -8.60 -15.93 4.81
CA CYS A 21 -7.22 -15.85 5.29
C CYS A 21 -7.09 -14.83 6.42
N PHE A 22 -7.71 -13.66 6.27
CA PHE A 22 -7.70 -12.60 7.29
C PHE A 22 -8.24 -13.12 8.62
N VAL A 23 -9.44 -13.69 8.61
CA VAL A 23 -10.09 -14.18 9.83
C VAL A 23 -9.30 -15.33 10.47
N LEU A 24 -8.81 -16.28 9.66
CA LEU A 24 -8.05 -17.42 10.17
C LEU A 24 -6.72 -17.00 10.78
N VAL A 25 -5.99 -16.08 10.14
CA VAL A 25 -4.73 -15.56 10.68
C VAL A 25 -4.97 -14.71 11.91
N LEU A 26 -6.00 -13.84 11.90
CA LEU A 26 -6.35 -13.00 13.05
C LEU A 26 -6.69 -13.87 14.27
N ALA A 27 -7.55 -14.86 14.09
CA ALA A 27 -7.95 -15.78 15.16
C ALA A 27 -6.77 -16.66 15.60
N GLY A 28 -5.99 -17.21 14.67
CA GLY A 28 -4.86 -18.09 14.96
C GLY A 28 -3.74 -17.37 15.72
N VAL A 29 -3.29 -16.22 15.19
CA VAL A 29 -2.26 -15.40 15.84
C VAL A 29 -2.75 -14.88 17.18
N GLY A 30 -3.97 -14.34 17.24
CA GLY A 30 -4.57 -13.89 18.49
C GLY A 30 -4.66 -15.00 19.54
N PHE A 31 -5.09 -16.21 19.17
CA PHE A 31 -5.14 -17.34 20.07
C PHE A 31 -3.75 -17.74 20.58
N VAL A 32 -2.78 -17.89 19.69
CA VAL A 32 -1.42 -18.32 20.07
C VAL A 32 -0.73 -17.27 20.93
N THR A 33 -0.90 -15.97 20.63
CA THR A 33 -0.30 -14.89 21.40
C THR A 33 -1.00 -14.68 22.75
N PHE A 34 -2.32 -14.58 22.79
CA PHE A 34 -3.04 -14.23 24.02
C PHE A 34 -3.40 -15.43 24.90
N ALA A 35 -3.83 -16.56 24.32
CA ALA A 35 -4.23 -17.72 25.09
C ALA A 35 -3.04 -18.61 25.46
N LEU A 36 -2.04 -18.73 24.57
CA LEU A 36 -0.84 -19.54 24.83
C LEU A 36 0.38 -18.71 25.28
N GLY A 37 0.26 -17.38 25.34
CA GLY A 37 1.31 -16.48 25.84
C GLY A 37 2.58 -16.46 25.00
N ARG A 38 2.49 -16.79 23.70
CA ARG A 38 3.67 -16.78 22.82
C ARG A 38 4.00 -15.38 22.33
N ASP A 39 5.30 -15.11 22.18
CA ASP A 39 5.81 -13.87 21.62
C ASP A 39 5.24 -13.63 20.20
N LEU A 40 4.67 -12.44 20.00
CA LEU A 40 3.98 -12.09 18.77
C LEU A 40 4.93 -12.06 17.57
N ILE A 41 6.16 -11.59 17.75
CA ILE A 41 7.14 -11.47 16.67
C ILE A 41 7.48 -12.86 16.13
N THR A 42 7.76 -13.80 17.04
CA THR A 42 8.03 -15.20 16.71
C THR A 42 6.84 -15.86 15.99
N VAL A 43 5.61 -15.58 16.44
CA VAL A 43 4.40 -16.12 15.81
C VAL A 43 4.20 -15.52 14.41
N ALA A 44 4.43 -14.21 14.25
CA ALA A 44 4.33 -13.53 12.96
C ALA A 44 5.35 -14.09 11.95
N ASP A 45 6.59 -14.30 12.37
CA ASP A 45 7.66 -14.85 11.51
C ASP A 45 7.39 -16.28 11.05
N MET A 46 6.55 -17.02 11.77
CA MET A 46 6.11 -18.35 11.35
C MET A 46 4.85 -18.28 10.47
N VAL A 47 3.84 -17.50 10.88
CA VAL A 47 2.51 -17.51 10.25
C VAL A 47 2.50 -16.76 8.92
N LEU A 48 3.22 -15.64 8.80
CA LEU A 48 3.22 -14.84 7.58
C LEU A 48 3.78 -15.61 6.37
N PRO A 49 4.97 -16.25 6.41
CA PRO A 49 5.49 -17.00 5.27
C PRO A 49 4.56 -18.15 4.86
N ILE A 50 4.00 -18.88 5.83
CA ILE A 50 3.06 -19.98 5.57
C ILE A 50 1.80 -19.43 4.87
N SER A 51 1.26 -18.32 5.35
CA SER A 51 0.08 -17.68 4.77
C SER A 51 0.35 -17.21 3.34
N PHE A 52 1.51 -16.61 3.08
CA PHE A 52 1.92 -16.19 1.74
C PHE A 52 2.06 -17.37 0.78
N MET A 53 2.66 -18.48 1.22
CA MET A 53 2.77 -19.69 0.41
C MET A 53 1.40 -20.27 0.07
N ILE A 54 0.51 -20.40 1.05
CA ILE A 54 -0.83 -20.95 0.85
C ILE A 54 -1.64 -20.07 -0.10
N LEU A 55 -1.64 -18.74 0.10
CA LEU A 55 -2.33 -17.81 -0.77
C LEU A 55 -1.75 -17.81 -2.18
N GLY A 56 -0.42 -17.77 -2.32
CA GLY A 56 0.26 -17.85 -3.61
C GLY A 56 -0.11 -19.12 -4.36
N LEU A 57 -0.13 -20.26 -3.68
CA LEU A 57 -0.55 -21.54 -4.24
C LEU A 57 -2.03 -21.52 -4.65
N ALA A 58 -2.92 -21.00 -3.81
CA ALA A 58 -4.35 -20.91 -4.11
C ALA A 58 -4.60 -20.07 -5.37
N VAL A 59 -3.92 -18.93 -5.52
CA VAL A 59 -4.00 -18.10 -6.74
C VAL A 59 -3.45 -18.85 -7.95
N ALA A 60 -2.28 -19.49 -7.84
CA ALA A 60 -1.68 -20.26 -8.92
C ALA A 60 -2.58 -21.40 -9.39
N VAL A 61 -3.20 -22.13 -8.46
CA VAL A 61 -4.18 -23.18 -8.76
C VAL A 61 -5.43 -22.60 -9.44
N GLY A 62 -5.98 -21.48 -8.93
CA GLY A 62 -7.14 -20.82 -9.52
C GLY A 62 -6.90 -20.37 -10.97
N VAL A 63 -5.71 -19.81 -11.25
CA VAL A 63 -5.28 -19.46 -12.60
C VAL A 63 -5.07 -20.71 -13.44
N GLY A 64 -4.35 -21.73 -12.93
CA GLY A 64 -4.07 -22.98 -13.62
C GLY A 64 -5.34 -23.71 -14.07
N ILE A 65 -6.34 -23.83 -13.19
CA ILE A 65 -7.65 -24.39 -13.51
C ILE A 65 -8.33 -23.58 -14.63
N THR A 66 -8.24 -22.26 -14.58
CA THR A 66 -8.83 -21.38 -15.61
C THR A 66 -8.13 -21.55 -16.97
N VAL A 67 -6.80 -21.67 -16.97
CA VAL A 67 -5.99 -21.88 -18.17
C VAL A 67 -6.26 -23.25 -18.80
N ALA A 68 -6.39 -24.30 -17.99
CA ALA A 68 -6.73 -25.65 -18.45
C ALA A 68 -8.18 -25.80 -18.92
N SER A 69 -9.07 -24.88 -18.53
CA SER A 69 -10.48 -24.92 -18.92
C SER A 69 -10.69 -24.61 -20.42
N PRO A 70 -11.84 -25.02 -21.00
CA PRO A 70 -12.23 -24.69 -22.37
C PRO A 70 -12.69 -23.23 -22.55
N ALA A 71 -12.34 -22.32 -21.61
CA ALA A 71 -12.63 -20.90 -21.74
C ALA A 71 -11.92 -20.26 -22.94
N SER A 72 -12.45 -19.13 -23.42
CA SER A 72 -11.82 -18.37 -24.50
C SER A 72 -10.46 -17.80 -24.08
N LEU A 73 -9.57 -17.54 -25.05
CA LEU A 73 -8.26 -16.94 -24.79
C LEU A 73 -8.37 -15.60 -24.05
N ILE A 74 -9.34 -14.77 -24.44
CA ILE A 74 -9.63 -13.49 -23.78
C ILE A 74 -9.97 -13.69 -22.30
N ALA A 75 -10.82 -14.67 -21.97
CA ALA A 75 -11.18 -14.95 -20.58
C ALA A 75 -9.96 -15.41 -19.77
N LYS A 76 -9.09 -16.23 -20.35
CA LYS A 76 -7.83 -16.66 -19.71
C LYS A 76 -6.92 -15.47 -19.42
N CYS A 77 -6.68 -14.61 -20.41
CA CYS A 77 -5.86 -13.40 -20.24
C CYS A 77 -6.43 -12.46 -19.17
N LEU A 78 -7.75 -12.22 -19.18
CA LEU A 78 -8.39 -11.34 -18.20
C LEU A 78 -8.32 -11.91 -16.78
N VAL A 79 -8.50 -13.22 -16.60
CA VAL A 79 -8.37 -13.84 -15.27
C VAL A 79 -6.93 -13.82 -14.79
N THR A 80 -5.95 -14.09 -15.65
CA THR A 80 -4.53 -13.97 -15.29
C THR A 80 -4.17 -12.54 -14.92
N LEU A 81 -4.63 -11.55 -15.69
CA LEU A 81 -4.41 -10.14 -15.38
C LEU A 81 -5.07 -9.75 -14.05
N LEU A 82 -6.29 -10.21 -13.80
CA LEU A 82 -6.98 -10.00 -12.53
C LEU A 82 -6.21 -10.62 -11.36
N ALA A 83 -5.68 -11.83 -11.53
CA ALA A 83 -4.86 -12.50 -10.52
C ALA A 83 -3.58 -11.72 -10.22
N LEU A 84 -2.88 -11.24 -11.25
CA LEU A 84 -1.68 -10.42 -11.11
C LEU A 84 -1.98 -9.08 -10.43
N LEU A 85 -3.13 -8.48 -10.71
CA LEU A 85 -3.55 -7.23 -10.06
C LEU A 85 -3.91 -7.45 -8.59
N LEU A 86 -4.59 -8.55 -8.27
CA LEU A 86 -5.14 -8.81 -6.94
C LEU A 86 -4.20 -9.58 -6.01
N ILE A 87 -3.14 -10.22 -6.52
CA ILE A 87 -2.21 -11.00 -5.67
C ILE A 87 -1.62 -10.13 -4.57
N LEU A 88 -1.23 -8.89 -4.89
CA LEU A 88 -0.62 -8.00 -3.92
C LEU A 88 -1.63 -7.59 -2.83
N PRO A 89 -2.82 -7.04 -3.15
CA PRO A 89 -3.89 -6.84 -2.16
C PRO A 89 -4.27 -8.09 -1.35
N LEU A 90 -4.20 -9.27 -1.98
CA LEU A 90 -4.50 -10.54 -1.33
C LEU A 90 -3.45 -10.90 -0.26
N LEU A 91 -2.16 -10.74 -0.56
CA LEU A 91 -1.09 -11.00 0.40
C LEU A 91 -1.12 -10.03 1.60
N TRP A 92 -1.76 -8.86 1.45
CA TRP A 92 -1.98 -7.95 2.59
C TRP A 92 -2.99 -8.48 3.61
N SER A 93 -3.87 -9.42 3.25
CA SER A 93 -4.85 -10.01 4.19
C SER A 93 -4.22 -10.53 5.49
N PRO A 94 -3.28 -11.49 5.46
CA PRO A 94 -2.63 -12.00 6.68
C PRO A 94 -1.78 -10.94 7.39
N VAL A 95 -1.21 -9.98 6.64
CA VAL A 95 -0.40 -8.89 7.21
C VAL A 95 -1.26 -7.94 8.04
N VAL A 96 -2.44 -7.55 7.54
CA VAL A 96 -3.38 -6.69 8.27
C VAL A 96 -3.88 -7.40 9.53
N ALA A 97 -4.13 -8.71 9.46
CA ALA A 97 -4.50 -9.49 10.63
C ALA A 97 -3.41 -9.42 11.73
N VAL A 98 -2.15 -9.67 11.37
CA VAL A 98 -1.03 -9.57 12.31
C VAL A 98 -0.84 -8.14 12.83
N LEU A 99 -0.97 -7.13 11.97
CA LEU A 99 -0.89 -5.71 12.36
C LEU A 99 -1.94 -5.34 13.40
N ILE A 100 -3.17 -5.85 13.29
CA ILE A 100 -4.23 -5.62 14.29
C ILE A 100 -3.82 -6.24 15.62
N ILE A 101 -3.31 -7.47 15.64
CA ILE A 101 -2.86 -8.10 16.89
C ILE A 101 -1.66 -7.36 17.48
N ALA A 102 -0.73 -6.89 16.65
CA ALA A 102 0.42 -6.07 17.07
C ALA A 102 -0.02 -4.76 17.70
N ALA A 103 -0.99 -4.07 17.08
CA ALA A 103 -1.58 -2.86 17.63
C ALA A 103 -2.28 -3.11 18.97
N ILE A 104 -3.06 -4.19 19.09
CA ILE A 104 -3.71 -4.57 20.36
C ILE A 104 -2.66 -4.88 21.44
N SER A 105 -1.58 -5.56 21.07
CA SER A 105 -0.51 -5.97 21.98
C SER A 105 0.48 -4.83 22.28
N GLN A 106 0.35 -3.68 21.62
CA GLN A 106 1.31 -2.57 21.67
C GLN A 106 2.76 -3.01 21.36
N VAL A 107 2.90 -4.01 20.49
CA VAL A 107 4.19 -4.54 20.07
C VAL A 107 4.54 -3.98 18.70
N PRO A 108 5.73 -3.38 18.52
CA PRO A 108 6.20 -2.94 17.21
C PRO A 108 6.48 -4.14 16.30
N ILE A 109 5.64 -4.34 15.28
CA ILE A 109 5.76 -5.46 14.34
C ILE A 109 6.98 -5.31 13.41
N GLU A 110 7.59 -4.12 13.37
CA GLU A 110 8.77 -3.82 12.56
C GLU A 110 9.97 -4.70 12.90
N TYR A 111 9.97 -5.35 14.07
CA TYR A 111 10.99 -6.33 14.45
C TYR A 111 10.76 -7.74 13.90
N SER A 112 9.59 -8.02 13.29
CA SER A 112 9.35 -9.27 12.55
C SER A 112 10.11 -9.25 11.24
N GLU A 113 10.96 -10.25 11.04
CA GLU A 113 11.72 -10.43 9.81
C GLU A 113 10.77 -10.66 8.61
N ALA A 114 9.75 -11.50 8.78
CA ALA A 114 8.80 -11.81 7.71
C ALA A 114 8.00 -10.56 7.27
N TYR A 115 7.57 -9.74 8.22
CA TYR A 115 6.89 -8.48 7.93
C TYR A 115 7.83 -7.48 7.22
N ALA A 116 9.07 -7.33 7.71
CA ALA A 116 10.05 -6.44 7.12
C ALA A 116 10.38 -6.86 5.67
N GLN A 117 10.64 -8.14 5.44
CA GLN A 117 10.90 -8.69 4.10
C GLN A 117 9.70 -8.50 3.16
N PHE A 118 8.48 -8.69 3.64
CA PHE A 118 7.27 -8.38 2.87
C PHE A 118 7.27 -6.91 2.44
N ARG A 119 7.45 -5.97 3.37
CA ARG A 119 7.49 -4.53 3.05
C ARG A 119 8.59 -4.16 2.08
N ILE A 120 9.77 -4.74 2.22
CA ILE A 120 10.90 -4.52 1.29
C ILE A 120 10.51 -5.00 -0.11
N SER A 121 9.97 -6.21 -0.22
CA SER A 121 9.57 -6.80 -1.50
C SER A 121 8.48 -5.98 -2.19
N VAL A 122 7.47 -5.55 -1.42
CA VAL A 122 6.41 -4.65 -1.90
C VAL A 122 6.99 -3.32 -2.36
N SER A 123 7.95 -2.76 -1.61
CA SER A 123 8.59 -1.49 -1.97
C SER A 123 9.38 -1.61 -3.27
N HIS A 124 10.15 -2.69 -3.47
CA HIS A 124 10.83 -2.94 -4.74
C HIS A 124 9.88 -3.06 -5.94
N LEU A 125 8.64 -3.52 -5.72
CA LEU A 125 7.64 -3.65 -6.77
C LEU A 125 6.89 -2.34 -7.05
N ILE A 126 6.52 -1.60 -6.00
CA ILE A 126 5.73 -0.37 -6.11
C ILE A 126 6.61 0.83 -6.48
N TYR A 127 7.81 0.94 -5.90
CA TYR A 127 8.66 2.13 -6.06
C TYR A 127 8.99 2.45 -7.52
N PRO A 128 9.37 1.49 -8.39
CA PRO A 128 9.61 1.80 -9.80
C PRO A 128 8.36 2.35 -10.50
N VAL A 129 7.18 1.81 -10.18
CA VAL A 129 5.90 2.27 -10.75
C VAL A 129 5.59 3.70 -10.30
N VAL A 130 5.79 3.99 -9.01
CA VAL A 130 5.61 5.33 -8.45
C VAL A 130 6.64 6.29 -9.04
N ALA A 131 7.91 5.90 -9.15
CA ALA A 131 8.96 6.71 -9.76
C ALA A 131 8.62 7.04 -11.22
N MET A 132 8.17 6.06 -12.02
CA MET A 132 7.74 6.32 -13.40
C MET A 132 6.56 7.29 -13.50
N LEU A 133 5.62 7.24 -12.55
CA LEU A 133 4.42 8.07 -12.54
C LEU A 133 4.66 9.46 -11.93
N VAL A 134 5.47 9.57 -10.89
CA VAL A 134 5.67 10.79 -10.08
C VAL A 134 6.97 11.51 -10.44
N GLU A 135 8.04 10.78 -10.75
CA GLU A 135 9.31 11.34 -11.23
C GLU A 135 9.35 11.41 -12.77
N GLY A 136 8.24 11.07 -13.43
CA GLY A 136 8.10 11.20 -14.88
C GLY A 136 8.32 12.65 -15.34
N PRO A 137 8.90 12.89 -16.54
CA PRO A 137 9.24 14.24 -17.02
C PRO A 137 8.08 15.22 -16.99
N LEU A 138 6.86 14.73 -17.24
CA LEU A 138 5.63 15.54 -17.21
C LEU A 138 5.25 15.97 -15.79
N VAL A 139 5.32 15.06 -14.81
CA VAL A 139 5.00 15.38 -13.41
C VAL A 139 6.07 16.27 -12.81
N ALA A 140 7.35 16.03 -13.12
CA ALA A 140 8.45 16.92 -12.77
C ALA A 140 8.27 18.33 -13.36
N ALA A 141 7.83 18.45 -14.62
CA ALA A 141 7.56 19.74 -15.25
C ALA A 141 6.41 20.50 -14.59
N VAL A 142 5.28 19.81 -14.30
CA VAL A 142 4.15 20.39 -13.58
C VAL A 142 4.55 20.81 -12.18
N TRP A 143 5.30 19.96 -11.47
CA TRP A 143 5.80 20.23 -10.13
C TRP A 143 6.73 21.46 -10.10
N ASN A 144 7.66 21.56 -11.05
CA ASN A 144 8.55 22.71 -11.18
C ASN A 144 7.78 24.00 -11.50
N ALA A 145 6.77 23.94 -12.38
CA ALA A 145 5.92 25.09 -12.66
C ALA A 145 5.19 25.58 -11.40
N PHE A 146 4.66 24.65 -10.60
CA PHE A 146 4.07 24.97 -9.29
C PHE A 146 5.08 25.61 -8.33
N GLN A 147 6.30 25.08 -8.24
CA GLN A 147 7.37 25.61 -7.40
C GLN A 147 7.76 27.05 -7.78
N ILE A 148 7.84 27.35 -9.08
CA ILE A 148 8.13 28.70 -9.58
C ILE A 148 7.03 29.66 -9.16
N VAL A 149 5.77 29.30 -9.39
CA VAL A 149 4.62 30.14 -9.00
C VAL A 149 4.58 30.34 -7.49
N ALA A 150 4.76 29.28 -6.70
CA ALA A 150 4.78 29.34 -5.25
C ALA A 150 5.90 30.24 -4.72
N SER A 151 7.07 30.21 -5.36
CA SER A 151 8.22 31.05 -5.00
C SER A 151 7.96 32.53 -5.30
N ILE A 152 7.35 32.85 -6.44
CA ILE A 152 6.95 34.23 -6.78
C ILE A 152 5.93 34.74 -5.77
N VAL A 153 4.89 33.96 -5.49
CA VAL A 153 3.84 34.32 -4.53
C VAL A 153 4.44 34.49 -3.13
N GLY A 154 5.30 33.56 -2.69
CA GLY A 154 5.99 33.62 -1.40
C GLY A 154 6.89 34.84 -1.27
N PHE A 155 7.62 35.19 -2.34
CA PHE A 155 8.45 36.39 -2.37
C PHE A 155 7.62 37.67 -2.28
N VAL A 156 6.55 37.80 -3.07
CA VAL A 156 5.67 38.98 -3.04
C VAL A 156 4.99 39.13 -1.67
N ALA A 157 4.48 38.03 -1.11
CA ALA A 157 3.89 38.04 0.23
C ALA A 157 4.90 38.50 1.29
N SER A 158 6.13 37.97 1.25
CA SER A 158 7.20 38.35 2.17
C SER A 158 7.61 39.82 1.99
N ALA A 159 7.75 40.30 0.75
CA ALA A 159 8.09 41.69 0.46
C ALA A 159 7.02 42.68 0.95
N LEU A 160 5.74 42.37 0.74
CA LEU A 160 4.62 43.17 1.25
C LEU A 160 4.59 43.20 2.78
N GLN A 161 4.90 42.07 3.42
CA GLN A 161 4.96 41.97 4.88
C GLN A 161 6.13 42.78 5.44
N VAL A 162 7.33 42.68 4.85
CA VAL A 162 8.49 43.50 5.23
C VAL A 162 8.19 44.99 5.02
N TRP A 163 7.62 45.37 3.87
CA TRP A 163 7.28 46.76 3.58
C TRP A 163 6.30 47.35 4.60
N ARG A 164 5.28 46.57 5.01
CA ARG A 164 4.34 46.97 6.07
C ARG A 164 5.04 47.24 7.41
N VAL A 165 6.10 46.51 7.74
CA VAL A 165 6.87 46.72 8.97
C VAL A 165 7.82 47.91 8.85
N VAL A 166 8.51 48.05 7.70
CA VAL A 166 9.55 49.07 7.50
C VAL A 166 8.96 50.46 7.24
N LYS A 167 7.84 50.57 6.49
CA LYS A 167 7.19 51.84 6.17
C LYS A 167 6.91 52.73 7.40
N PRO A 168 6.30 52.24 8.50
CA PRO A 168 6.07 53.07 9.68
C PRO A 168 7.34 53.47 10.43
N TRP A 169 8.42 52.70 10.32
CA TRP A 169 9.71 53.05 10.92
C TRP A 169 10.36 54.22 10.18
N LEU A 170 10.39 54.14 8.85
CA LEU A 170 10.88 55.22 8.00
C LEU A 170 10.04 56.49 8.12
N ALA A 171 8.71 56.37 8.23
CA ALA A 171 7.82 57.51 8.43
C ALA A 171 8.09 58.22 9.77
N ARG A 172 8.30 57.47 10.86
CA ARG A 172 8.65 58.04 12.18
C ARG A 172 10.03 58.70 12.19
N SER A 173 11.00 58.17 11.46
CA SER A 173 12.33 58.79 11.33
C SER A 173 12.29 60.13 10.58
N ALA A 174 11.32 60.32 9.67
CA ALA A 174 11.13 61.57 8.94
C ALA A 174 10.40 62.66 9.75
N GLU A 175 9.58 62.30 10.75
CA GLU A 175 8.95 63.25 11.67
C GLU A 175 9.88 63.70 12.81
N ALA A 176 10.97 62.95 13.06
CA ALA A 176 11.95 63.24 14.10
C ALA A 176 13.16 64.07 13.61
N ALA A 177 13.18 64.46 12.34
CA ALA A 177 14.18 65.33 11.70
C ALA A 177 13.57 66.70 11.39
#